data_AF-A0ABC8JQV0-F1
#
_entry.id   AF-A0ABC8JQV0-F1
#
_cell.length_a   1.000
_cell.length_b   1.000
_cell.length_c   1.000
_cell.angle_alpha   90.00
_cell.angle_beta   90.00
_cell.angle_gamma   90.00
#
_symmetry.space_group_name_H-M   'P 1'
#
loop_
_entity.id
_entity.type
_entity.pdbx_description
1 polymer ?
#
loop_
_entity_poly.entity_id
_entity_poly.type
_entity_poly.pdbx_seq_one_letter_code
_entity_poly.pdbx_strand_id
1 'polypeptide(L)' 'MTSSKLYFVALLIIASVLGSVQSTRMMDASSDCEFKGPCTKKEDCYDKCGVNKPPFNNAICAPYGSSRKCCCILS' A
#
# COMPACT_ATOMS: atom_id res chain seq x y z
N MET A 1 32.07 7.79 34.12
CA MET A 1 30.76 7.45 33.52
C MET A 1 30.41 8.47 32.42
N THR A 2 30.98 8.36 31.21
CA THR A 2 30.68 9.30 30.10
C THR A 2 30.69 8.61 28.73
N SER A 3 30.44 7.30 28.69
CA SER A 3 30.45 6.52 27.44
C SER A 3 29.03 6.10 27.02
N SER A 4 28.14 5.82 27.97
CA SER A 4 26.79 5.30 27.70
C SER A 4 25.85 6.29 27.00
N LYS A 5 26.02 7.61 27.23
CA LYS A 5 25.17 8.65 26.60
C LYS A 5 25.45 8.79 25.10
N LEU A 6 26.71 8.69 24.69
CA LEU A 6 27.10 8.80 23.27
C LEU A 6 26.63 7.56 22.49
N TYR A 7 26.70 6.38 23.10
CA TYR A 7 26.20 5.13 22.50
C TYR A 7 24.69 5.18 22.27
N PHE A 8 23.93 5.72 23.23
CA PHE A 8 22.48 5.84 23.11
C PHE A 8 22.07 6.82 22.00
N VAL A 9 22.77 7.95 21.89
CA VAL A 9 22.55 8.91 20.80
C VAL A 9 22.87 8.28 19.44
N ALA A 10 23.97 7.53 19.32
CA ALA A 10 24.32 6.83 18.08
C ALA A 10 23.25 5.81 17.66
N LEU A 11 22.71 5.04 18.61
CA LEU A 11 21.63 4.08 18.35
C LEU A 11 20.34 4.76 17.86
N LEU A 12 19.98 5.91 18.41
CA LEU A 12 18.80 6.67 17.97
C LEU A 12 18.95 7.22 16.54
N ILE A 13 20.15 7.67 16.17
CA ILE A 13 20.43 8.12 14.79
C ILE A 13 20.29 6.95 13.81
N ILE A 14 20.87 5.79 14.12
CA ILE A 14 20.78 4.59 13.27
C ILE A 14 19.32 4.12 13.12
N ALA A 15 18.55 4.09 14.21
CA ALA A 15 17.14 3.71 14.18
C ALA A 15 16.28 4.69 13.35
N SER A 16 16.57 5.99 13.39
CA SER A 16 15.87 7.01 12.61
C SER A 16 16.11 6.84 11.09
N VAL A 17 17.34 6.47 10.71
CA VAL A 17 17.70 6.18 9.30
C VAL A 17 17.03 4.89 8.82
N LEU A 18 16.95 3.84 9.64
CA LEU A 18 16.30 2.58 9.24
C LEU A 18 14.76 2.69 9.21
N GLY A 19 14.16 3.44 10.14
CA GLY A 19 12.72 3.67 10.18
C GLY A 19 12.17 4.49 9.01
N SER A 20 13.00 5.33 8.38
CA SER A 20 12.62 6.11 7.21
C SER A 20 12.66 5.31 5.90
N VAL A 21 13.35 4.17 5.85
CA VAL A 21 13.36 3.28 4.67
C VAL A 21 12.05 2.48 4.55
N GLN A 22 11.32 2.27 5.66
CA GLN A 22 10.11 1.44 5.69
C GLN A 22 8.80 2.20 5.48
N SER A 23 8.85 3.47 5.04
CA SER A 23 7.65 4.23 4.63
C SER A 23 7.56 4.40 3.12
N THR A 24 7.89 3.35 2.36
CA THR A 24 7.79 3.37 0.89
C THR A 24 7.02 2.17 0.37
N ARG A 25 5.79 1.93 0.85
CA ARG A 25 4.80 1.05 0.17
C ARG A 25 3.36 1.47 0.46
N MET A 26 3.05 2.76 0.40
CA MET A 26 1.69 3.13 0.00
C MET A 26 1.76 3.22 -1.51
N MET A 27 1.25 2.18 -2.15
CA MET A 27 1.27 1.99 -3.60
C MET A 27 0.64 3.21 -4.27
N ASP A 28 1.45 4.00 -4.97
CA ASP A 28 1.06 4.97 -6.01
C ASP A 28 0.40 4.25 -7.20
N ALA A 29 -0.59 3.40 -6.94
CA ALA A 29 -1.49 2.85 -7.95
C ALA A 29 -2.74 3.75 -8.09
N SER A 30 -2.74 4.93 -7.47
CA SER A 30 -3.92 5.79 -7.36
C SER A 30 -4.13 6.75 -8.54
N SER A 31 -3.18 6.90 -9.48
CA SER A 31 -3.38 7.79 -10.63
C SER A 31 -4.30 7.21 -11.70
N ASP A 32 -4.27 5.89 -11.92
CA ASP A 32 -4.97 5.22 -13.03
C ASP A 32 -6.06 4.24 -12.55
N CYS A 33 -6.64 4.52 -11.39
CA CYS A 33 -7.49 3.61 -10.64
C CYS A 33 -8.89 4.18 -10.40
N GLU A 34 -9.92 3.54 -10.95
CA GLU A 34 -11.32 3.84 -10.65
C GLU A 34 -11.81 3.01 -9.46
N PHE A 35 -12.12 3.66 -8.35
CA PHE A 35 -12.58 2.95 -7.14
C PHE A 35 -14.07 2.55 -7.21
N LYS A 36 -14.36 1.25 -7.11
CA LYS A 36 -15.73 0.68 -7.19
C LYS A 36 -16.12 -0.18 -6.01
N GLY A 37 -16.97 0.34 -5.14
CA GLY A 37 -17.60 -0.43 -4.05
C GLY A 37 -16.59 -1.09 -3.09
N PRO A 38 -17.08 -1.76 -2.03
CA PRO A 38 -16.22 -2.44 -1.08
C PRO A 38 -15.70 -3.77 -1.63
N CYS A 39 -14.56 -4.23 -1.10
CA CYS A 39 -13.99 -5.55 -1.38
C CYS A 39 -13.32 -6.14 -0.13
N THR A 40 -13.26 -7.47 -0.07
CA THR A 40 -12.45 -8.20 0.92
C THR A 40 -11.24 -8.84 0.24
N LYS A 41 -11.45 -9.35 -0.98
CA LYS A 41 -10.44 -10.02 -1.82
C LYS A 41 -10.50 -9.52 -3.27
N LYS A 42 -9.49 -9.87 -4.08
CA LYS A 42 -9.33 -9.38 -5.46
C LYS A 42 -10.50 -9.85 -6.35
N GLU A 43 -11.01 -11.05 -6.12
CA GLU A 43 -12.07 -11.67 -6.91
C GLU A 43 -13.39 -10.92 -6.81
N ASP A 44 -13.66 -10.27 -5.67
CA ASP A 44 -14.88 -9.45 -5.47
C ASP A 44 -14.93 -8.25 -6.44
N CYS A 45 -13.80 -7.91 -7.04
CA CYS A 45 -13.64 -6.80 -7.96
C CYS A 45 -13.78 -7.22 -9.42
N TYR A 46 -13.83 -8.52 -9.72
CA TYR A 46 -13.84 -8.98 -11.10
C TYR A 46 -15.09 -8.56 -11.85
N ASP A 47 -16.27 -8.82 -11.27
CA ASP A 47 -17.54 -8.38 -11.84
C ASP A 47 -17.66 -6.84 -11.84
N LYS A 48 -17.17 -6.18 -10.79
CA LYS A 48 -17.27 -4.71 -10.63
C LYS A 48 -16.43 -3.95 -11.64
N CYS A 49 -15.25 -4.47 -11.96
CA CYS A 49 -14.33 -3.91 -12.95
C CYS A 49 -14.55 -4.51 -14.36
N GLY A 50 -15.53 -5.40 -14.54
CA GLY A 50 -15.86 -6.00 -15.84
C GLY A 50 -14.77 -6.93 -16.40
N VAL A 51 -13.95 -7.53 -15.54
CA VAL A 51 -12.76 -8.32 -15.92
C VAL A 51 -13.15 -9.77 -16.23
N ASN A 52 -14.16 -9.94 -17.07
CA ASN A 52 -14.64 -11.26 -17.50
C ASN A 52 -13.73 -11.91 -18.57
N LYS A 53 -12.64 -11.24 -18.95
CA LYS A 53 -11.67 -11.74 -19.93
C LYS A 53 -10.24 -11.51 -19.46
N PRO A 54 -9.33 -12.47 -19.68
CA PRO A 54 -7.91 -12.28 -19.40
C PRO A 54 -7.34 -11.11 -20.22
N PRO A 55 -6.38 -10.34 -19.67
CA PRO A 55 -5.73 -10.55 -18.37
C PRO A 55 -6.55 -10.04 -17.18
N PHE A 56 -6.75 -10.88 -16.16
CA PHE A 56 -7.47 -10.57 -14.91
C PHE A 56 -6.69 -9.62 -13.94
N ASN A 57 -5.83 -8.76 -14.48
CA ASN A 57 -4.90 -7.93 -13.72
C ASN A 57 -5.33 -6.46 -13.61
N ASN A 58 -6.45 -6.10 -14.22
CA ASN A 58 -7.04 -4.76 -14.19
C ASN A 58 -7.99 -4.53 -12.99
N ALA A 59 -7.98 -5.41 -12.00
CA ALA A 59 -8.75 -5.26 -10.76
C ALA A 59 -7.90 -5.65 -9.55
N ILE A 60 -7.83 -4.76 -8.55
CA ILE A 60 -7.20 -5.04 -7.25
C ILE A 60 -8.11 -4.59 -6.11
N CYS A 61 -8.01 -5.27 -4.96
CA CYS A 61 -8.66 -4.81 -3.74
C CYS A 61 -7.68 -3.94 -2.95
N ALA A 62 -7.89 -2.61 -2.97
CA ALA A 62 -6.96 -1.63 -2.44
C ALA A 62 -7.53 -0.95 -1.17
N PRO A 63 -6.67 -0.52 -0.24
CA PRO A 63 -7.09 0.29 0.89
C PRO A 63 -7.64 1.65 0.42
N TYR A 64 -8.78 2.06 0.98
CA TYR A 64 -9.43 3.34 0.74
C TYR A 64 -9.95 3.90 2.07
N GLY A 65 -9.18 4.82 2.66
CA GLY A 65 -9.43 5.31 4.03
C GLY A 65 -9.32 4.17 5.05
N SER A 66 -10.36 4.02 5.89
CA SER A 66 -10.49 2.94 6.88
C SER A 66 -11.09 1.64 6.31
N SER A 67 -11.39 1.60 5.02
CA SER A 67 -12.06 0.48 4.35
C SER A 67 -11.22 -0.03 3.16
N ARG A 68 -11.66 -1.12 2.53
CA ARG A 68 -11.08 -1.61 1.27
C ARG A 68 -12.09 -1.47 0.15
N LYS A 69 -11.63 -0.98 -1.00
CA LYS A 69 -12.43 -0.81 -2.21
C LYS A 69 -11.77 -1.43 -3.42
N CYS A 70 -12.58 -1.86 -4.39
CA CYS A 70 -12.02 -2.29 -5.65
C CYS A 70 -11.41 -1.11 -6.37
N CYS A 71 -10.23 -1.32 -6.92
CA CYS A 71 -9.51 -0.38 -7.74
C CYS A 71 -9.40 -1.00 -9.13
N CYS A 72 -10.14 -0.44 -10.08
CA CYS A 72 -10.16 -0.87 -11.46
C CYS A 72 -9.11 -0.08 -12.23
N ILE A 73 -8.08 -0.76 -12.72
CA ILE A 73 -7.00 -0.14 -13.49
C ILE A 73 -7.51 0.06 -14.91
N LEU A 74 -7.69 1.30 -15.32
CA LEU A 74 -8.04 1.66 -16.69
C LEU A 74 -6.74 1.62 -17.51
N SER A 75 -6.53 0.56 -18.30
CA SER A 75 -5.45 0.50 -19.29
C SER A 75 -5.85 1.23 -20.57
#